data_AF-A0A843UXV3-F1
#
_entry.id   AF-A0A843UXV3-F1
#
_cell.length_a   1.000
_cell.length_b   1.000
_cell.length_c   1.000
_cell.angle_alpha   90.00
_cell.angle_beta   90.00
_cell.angle_gamma   90.00
#
_symmetry.space_group_name_H-M   'P 1'
#
loop_
_entity.id
_entity.type
_entity.pdbx_description
1 polymer ?
#
loop_
_entity_poly.entity_id
_entity_poly.type
_entity_poly.pdbx_seq_one_letter_code
_entity_poly.pdbx_strand_id
1 'polypeptide(L)'
;MGLRDYWQGLCNIWASKRWQEISTTMKVNRTANLKANKHTSGSVSFATHQSRLENELKRPLTFHEVFDKTHKKKGTDQYISDIVQDDAESYS
;
A
#
# COMPACT_ATOMS: atom_id res chain seq x y z
N MET A 1 23.08 28.36 3.74
CA MET A 1 21.62 28.37 3.56
C MET A 1 21.01 27.84 4.84
N GLY A 2 20.12 28.60 5.48
CA GLY A 2 19.58 28.28 6.82
C GLY A 2 18.40 27.30 6.77
N LEU A 3 18.03 26.73 7.91
CA LEU A 3 16.88 25.81 8.03
C LEU A 3 15.57 26.40 7.51
N ARG A 4 15.38 27.73 7.67
CA ARG A 4 14.22 28.46 7.13
C ARG A 4 14.18 28.44 5.61
N ASP A 5 15.32 28.59 4.94
CA ASP A 5 15.40 28.59 3.49
C ASP A 5 15.07 27.22 2.91
N TYR A 6 15.47 26.15 3.62
CA TYR A 6 15.16 24.77 3.26
C TYR A 6 13.66 24.47 3.41
N TRP A 7 13.07 24.89 4.52
CA TRP A 7 11.63 24.74 4.77
C TRP A 7 10.79 25.46 3.71
N GLN A 8 11.16 26.71 3.39
CA GLN A 8 10.47 27.47 2.35
C GLN A 8 10.62 26.81 0.97
N GLY A 9 11.78 26.25 0.66
CA GLY A 9 12.01 25.48 -0.56
C GLY A 9 11.06 24.27 -0.69
N LEU A 10 10.89 23.50 0.40
CA LEU A 10 9.95 22.37 0.43
C LEU A 10 8.50 22.82 0.26
N CYS A 11 8.09 23.88 0.97
CA CYS A 11 6.76 24.46 0.82
C CYS A 11 6.48 24.88 -0.64
N ASN A 12 7.45 25.49 -1.32
CA ASN A 12 7.31 25.89 -2.72
C ASN A 12 7.18 24.69 -3.66
N ILE A 13 7.93 23.60 -3.40
CA ILE A 13 7.82 22.35 -4.16
C ILE A 13 6.43 21.75 -3.99
N TRP A 14 5.93 21.62 -2.75
CA TRP A 14 4.60 21.07 -2.49
C TRP A 14 3.47 21.96 -3.02
N ALA A 15 3.67 23.28 -3.04
CA ALA A 15 2.73 24.22 -3.63
C ALA A 15 2.75 24.23 -5.16
N SER A 16 3.73 23.57 -5.81
CA SER A 16 3.79 23.53 -7.27
C SER A 16 2.59 22.78 -7.88
N LYS A 17 2.16 23.21 -9.07
CA LYS A 17 1.03 22.62 -9.80
C LYS A 17 1.17 21.10 -9.96
N ARG A 18 2.38 20.64 -10.32
CA ARG A 18 2.70 19.20 -10.45
C ARG A 18 2.37 18.41 -9.17
N TRP A 19 2.79 18.92 -8.01
CA TRP A 19 2.54 18.23 -6.74
C TRP A 19 1.06 18.26 -6.33
N GLN A 20 0.36 19.37 -6.61
CA GLN A 20 -1.08 19.46 -6.39
C GLN A 20 -1.88 18.47 -7.26
N GLU A 21 -1.48 18.30 -8.52
CA GLU A 21 -2.08 17.32 -9.44
C GLU A 21 -1.86 15.90 -8.92
N ILE A 22 -0.62 15.53 -8.57
CA ILE A 22 -0.31 14.21 -7.98
C ILE A 22 -1.13 13.98 -6.71
N SER A 23 -1.18 14.95 -5.81
CA SER A 23 -1.94 14.86 -4.56
C SER A 23 -3.44 14.66 -4.81
N THR A 24 -4.00 15.38 -5.77
CA THR A 24 -5.42 15.26 -6.15
C THR A 24 -5.70 13.88 -6.75
N THR A 25 -4.90 13.42 -7.70
CA THR A 25 -5.04 12.08 -8.30
C THR A 25 -4.93 10.99 -7.24
N MET A 26 -3.95 11.06 -6.34
CA MET A 26 -3.80 10.09 -5.26
C MET A 26 -4.98 10.10 -4.29
N LYS A 27 -5.54 11.28 -3.98
CA LYS A 27 -6.76 11.41 -3.18
C LYS A 27 -7.95 10.75 -3.86
N VAL A 28 -8.17 11.03 -5.15
CA VAL A 28 -9.24 10.43 -5.95
C VAL A 28 -9.10 8.91 -5.99
N ASN A 29 -7.91 8.39 -6.28
CA ASN A 29 -7.64 6.95 -6.30
C ASN A 29 -7.94 6.29 -4.95
N ARG A 30 -7.59 6.94 -3.84
CA ARG A 30 -7.89 6.45 -2.49
C ARG A 30 -9.39 6.41 -2.21
N THR A 31 -10.14 7.40 -2.68
CA THR A 31 -11.60 7.48 -2.47
C THR A 31 -12.40 6.59 -3.43
N ALA A 32 -11.90 6.36 -4.64
CA ALA A 32 -12.61 5.61 -5.67
C ALA A 32 -12.77 4.11 -5.33
N ASN A 33 -11.84 3.54 -4.56
CA ASN A 33 -11.87 2.13 -4.18
C ASN A 33 -11.49 1.92 -2.70
N LEU A 34 -12.27 2.52 -1.79
CA LEU A 34 -12.05 2.48 -0.34
C LEU A 34 -12.07 1.06 0.29
N LYS A 35 -12.71 0.10 -0.38
CA LYS A 35 -12.90 -1.27 0.14
C LYS A 35 -11.87 -2.28 -0.38
N ALA A 36 -11.40 -2.13 -1.63
CA ALA A 36 -10.37 -2.97 -2.24
C ALA A 36 -8.94 -2.53 -1.88
N ASN A 37 -8.69 -1.23 -1.71
CA ASN A 37 -7.33 -0.69 -1.45
C ASN A 37 -6.89 -0.71 0.02
N LYS A 38 -7.56 -1.45 0.91
CA LYS A 38 -7.16 -1.54 2.32
C LYS A 38 -6.04 -2.56 2.51
N HIS A 39 -4.81 -2.17 2.18
CA HIS A 39 -3.63 -2.87 2.65
C HIS A 39 -3.46 -2.65 4.16
N THR A 40 -3.44 -3.71 4.97
CA THR A 40 -3.02 -3.61 6.40
C THR A 40 -1.51 -3.47 6.56
N SER A 41 -0.76 -3.66 5.47
CA SER A 41 0.70 -3.67 5.47
C SER A 41 1.39 -2.31 5.43
N GLY A 42 0.63 -1.21 5.38
CA GLY A 42 1.19 0.14 5.28
C GLY A 42 1.87 0.41 3.93
N SER A 43 2.93 1.23 3.94
CA SER A 43 3.65 1.67 2.73
C SER A 43 4.70 0.67 2.23
N VAL A 44 4.67 -0.57 2.69
CA VAL A 44 5.64 -1.60 2.30
C VAL A 44 5.17 -2.26 1.01
N SER A 45 6.06 -2.35 0.02
CA SER A 45 5.72 -2.97 -1.26
C SER A 45 5.46 -4.48 -1.10
N PHE A 46 4.65 -5.03 -2.02
CA PHE A 46 4.40 -6.47 -2.10
C PHE A 46 5.70 -7.28 -2.24
N ALA A 47 6.63 -6.84 -3.09
CA ALA A 47 7.93 -7.50 -3.27
C ALA A 47 8.76 -7.52 -1.97
N THR A 48 8.70 -6.44 -1.18
CA THR A 48 9.34 -6.40 0.14
C THR A 48 8.67 -7.36 1.11
N HIS A 49 7.35 -7.51 1.08
CA HIS A 49 6.64 -8.50 1.89
C HIS A 49 7.02 -9.93 1.50
N GLN A 50 7.03 -10.23 0.20
CA GLN A 50 7.47 -11.52 -0.32
C GLN A 50 8.89 -11.84 0.15
N SER A 51 9.84 -10.94 -0.09
CA SER A 51 11.25 -11.15 0.29
C SER A 51 11.41 -11.42 1.79
N ARG A 52 10.67 -10.70 2.65
CA ARG A 52 10.74 -10.91 4.11
C ARG A 52 10.18 -12.28 4.50
N LEU A 53 9.02 -12.65 3.96
CA LEU A 53 8.37 -13.91 4.28
C LEU A 53 9.16 -15.12 3.73
N GLU A 54 9.75 -15.01 2.54
CA GLU A 54 10.63 -16.05 1.99
C GLU A 54 11.88 -16.24 2.86
N ASN A 55 12.44 -15.15 3.38
CA ASN A 55 13.57 -15.20 4.32
C ASN A 55 13.19 -15.80 5.68
N GLU A 56 11.96 -15.56 6.16
CA GLU A 56 11.43 -16.12 7.41
C GLU A 56 11.12 -17.62 7.27
N LEU A 57 10.47 -18.02 6.19
CA LEU A 57 10.03 -19.40 5.94
C LEU A 57 11.07 -20.27 5.23
N LYS A 58 12.19 -19.69 4.80
CA LYS A 58 13.29 -20.35 4.07
C LYS A 58 12.83 -21.09 2.81
N ARG A 59 11.77 -20.58 2.16
CA ARG A 59 11.22 -21.14 0.93
C ARG A 59 10.63 -20.03 0.04
N PRO A 60 10.54 -20.24 -1.28
CA PRO A 60 9.80 -19.33 -2.15
C PRO A 60 8.31 -19.31 -1.78
N LEU A 61 7.68 -18.16 -1.98
CA LEU A 61 6.25 -17.97 -1.74
C LEU A 61 5.50 -17.68 -3.03
N THR A 62 4.28 -18.17 -3.06
CA THR A 62 3.32 -17.84 -4.11
C THR A 62 2.74 -16.46 -3.88
N PHE A 63 2.21 -15.86 -4.95
CA PHE A 63 1.50 -14.59 -4.87
C PHE A 63 0.36 -14.64 -3.84
N HIS A 64 -0.41 -15.74 -3.83
CA HIS A 64 -1.56 -15.92 -2.95
C HIS A 64 -1.16 -15.93 -1.47
N GLU A 65 -0.03 -16.56 -1.11
CA GLU A 65 0.44 -16.59 0.29
C GLU A 65 0.84 -15.20 0.78
N VAL A 66 1.45 -14.38 -0.09
CA VAL A 66 1.79 -12.99 0.22
C VAL A 66 0.54 -12.12 0.27
N PHE A 67 -0.43 -12.37 -0.61
CA PHE A 67 -1.72 -11.69 -0.64
C PHE A 67 -2.48 -11.93 0.68
N ASP A 68 -2.67 -13.18 1.08
CA ASP A 68 -3.32 -13.56 2.34
C ASP A 68 -2.71 -12.86 3.54
N LYS A 69 -1.38 -12.88 3.64
CA LYS A 69 -0.66 -12.27 4.77
C LYS A 69 -0.89 -10.76 4.87
N THR A 70 -1.09 -10.09 3.73
CA THR A 70 -1.21 -8.62 3.62
C THR A 70 -2.66 -8.13 3.58
N HIS A 71 -3.63 -9.05 3.46
CA HIS A 71 -5.05 -8.75 3.22
C HIS A 71 -6.03 -9.44 4.19
N LYS A 72 -5.54 -10.36 5.04
CA LYS A 72 -6.31 -10.91 6.17
C LYS A 72 -6.09 -10.08 7.44
N LYS A 73 -7.10 -10.07 8.32
CA LYS A 73 -7.00 -9.42 9.63
C LYS A 73 -6.01 -10.20 10.49
N LYS A 74 -5.17 -9.48 11.25
CA LYS A 74 -4.16 -10.10 12.10
C LYS A 74 -4.82 -11.03 13.14
N GLY A 75 -4.39 -12.29 13.17
CA GLY A 75 -4.88 -13.27 14.14
C GLY A 75 -6.22 -13.94 13.76
N THR A 76 -6.74 -13.69 12.56
CA THR A 76 -7.89 -14.40 12.01
C THR A 76 -7.60 -14.84 10.58
N ASP A 77 -8.42 -15.77 10.07
CA ASP A 77 -8.37 -16.17 8.65
C ASP A 77 -9.35 -15.37 7.78
N GLN A 78 -9.84 -14.23 8.30
CA GLN A 78 -10.83 -13.41 7.61
C GLN A 78 -10.17 -12.28 6.84
N TYR A 79 -10.60 -12.05 5.60
CA TYR A 79 -10.21 -10.88 4.82
C TYR A 79 -10.70 -9.58 5.47
N ILE A 80 -10.02 -8.48 5.12
CA ILE A 80 -10.35 -7.14 5.65
C ILE A 80 -11.68 -6.62 5.07
N SER A 81 -12.10 -7.11 3.90
CA SER A 81 -13.38 -6.80 3.27
C SER A 81 -13.81 -7.91 2.31
N ASP A 82 -15.11 -7.97 2.03
CA ASP A 82 -15.69 -8.94 1.08
C ASP A 82 -15.13 -8.75 -0.34
N ILE A 83 -14.82 -7.51 -0.74
CA ILE A 83 -14.23 -7.22 -2.06
C ILE A 83 -12.82 -7.81 -2.17
N VAL A 84 -12.04 -7.75 -1.09
CA VAL A 84 -10.69 -8.33 -1.07
C VAL A 84 -10.76 -9.86 -1.13
N GLN A 85 -11.84 -10.45 -0.60
CA GLN A 85 -12.10 -11.88 -0.74
C GLN A 85 -12.48 -12.22 -2.20
N ASP A 86 -13.40 -11.48 -2.81
CA ASP A 86 -13.79 -11.66 -4.22
C ASP A 86 -12.57 -11.50 -5.15
N ASP A 87 -11.69 -10.53 -4.88
CA ASP A 87 -10.44 -10.33 -5.62
C ASP A 87 -9.48 -11.52 -5.46
N ALA A 88 -9.37 -12.10 -4.26
CA ALA A 88 -8.56 -13.30 -4.02
C ALA A 88 -9.09 -14.51 -4.81
N GLU A 89 -10.41 -14.68 -4.82
CA GLU A 89 -11.10 -15.76 -5.53
C GLU A 89 -10.97 -15.61 -7.06
N SER A 90 -10.86 -14.38 -7.58
CA SER A 90 -10.60 -14.10 -9.01
C SER A 90 -9.20 -14.54 -9.48
N TYR A 91 -8.24 -14.66 -8.57
CA TYR A 91 -6.87 -15.14 -8.87
C TYR A 91 -6.70 -16.66 -8.70
N SER A 92 -7.77 -17.39 -8.35
CA SER A 92 -7.79 -18.86 -8.17
C SER A 92 -8.26 -19.61 -9.42
#